data_AF-A0A1V3KWP3-F1
#
_entry.id   AF-A0A1V3KWP3-F1
#
_cell.length_a   1.000
_cell.length_b   1.000
_cell.length_c   1.000
_cell.angle_alpha   90.00
_cell.angle_beta   90.00
_cell.angle_gamma   90.00
#
_symmetry.space_group_name_H-M   'P 1'
#
loop_
_entity.id
_entity.type
_entity.pdbx_description
1 polymer ?
#
loop_
_entity_poly.entity_id
_entity_poly.type
_entity_poly.pdbx_seq_one_letter_code
_entity_poly.pdbx_strand_id
1 'polypeptide(L)' 'MTWDATNQAELIDQPLLMIAGSAADTRYMTEQAFAKATGTKNKELVLIDGASHIETYWKPEYVKQISEKLTGFFGKNL' A
#
# COMPACT_ATOMS: atom_id res chain seq x y z
N MET A 1 11.80 -23.95 9.23
CA MET A 1 11.17 -22.62 9.18
C MET A 1 10.45 -22.50 7.85
N THR A 2 9.18 -22.11 7.86
CA THR A 2 8.42 -21.78 6.64
C THR A 2 8.73 -20.32 6.29
N TRP A 3 8.88 -20.02 5.00
CA TRP A 3 9.13 -18.66 4.53
C TRP A 3 7.88 -17.77 4.71
N ASP A 4 8.10 -16.52 5.13
CA ASP A 4 7.07 -15.48 5.28
C ASP A 4 7.59 -14.17 4.67
N ALA A 5 6.94 -13.70 3.61
CA ALA A 5 7.28 -12.47 2.90
C ALA A 5 7.19 -11.21 3.78
N THR A 6 6.43 -11.29 4.86
CA THR A 6 6.10 -10.17 5.75
C THR A 6 6.80 -10.27 7.11
N ASN A 7 7.74 -11.21 7.25
CA ASN A 7 8.57 -11.32 8.44
C ASN A 7 9.27 -9.98 8.73
N GLN A 8 9.25 -9.56 10.00
CA GLN A 8 9.84 -8.29 10.47
C GLN A 8 9.16 -7.01 9.98
N ALA A 9 7.95 -7.07 9.40
CA ALA A 9 7.19 -5.86 9.05
C ALA A 9 6.92 -4.96 10.27
N GLU A 10 6.88 -5.51 11.49
CA GLU A 10 6.74 -4.76 12.74
C GLU A 10 7.89 -3.78 13.00
N LEU A 11 9.04 -3.93 12.34
CA LEU A 11 10.18 -3.01 12.45
C LEU A 11 10.03 -1.74 11.61
N ILE A 12 9.01 -1.64 10.76
CA ILE A 12 8.74 -0.42 9.99
C ILE A 12 8.25 0.67 10.95
N ASP A 13 9.09 1.67 11.20
CA ASP A 13 8.84 2.77 12.14
C ASP A 13 8.60 4.14 11.48
N GLN A 14 8.84 4.24 10.16
CA GLN A 14 8.58 5.45 9.36
C GLN A 14 7.10 5.59 9.02
N PRO A 15 6.64 6.79 8.59
CA PRO A 15 5.34 6.94 7.95
C PRO A 15 5.18 5.95 6.79
N LEU A 16 4.07 5.20 6.76
CA LEU A 16 3.84 4.13 5.78
C LEU A 16 2.56 4.37 4.97
N LEU A 17 2.71 4.51 3.65
CA LEU A 17 1.58 4.48 2.72
C LEU A 17 1.61 3.18 1.92
N MET A 18 0.52 2.42 1.97
CA MET A 18 0.29 1.25 1.13
C MET A 18 -0.90 1.48 0.21
N ILE A 19 -0.78 1.13 -1.07
CA ILE A 19 -1.83 1.29 -2.07
C ILE A 19 -2.02 -0.04 -2.80
N ALA A 20 -3.26 -0.49 -2.96
CA ALA A 20 -3.61 -1.67 -3.75
C ALA A 20 -4.93 -1.44 -4.51
N GLY A 21 -5.14 -2.16 -5.61
CA GLY A 21 -6.46 -2.23 -6.24
C GLY A 21 -7.43 -3.08 -5.42
N SER A 22 -8.71 -2.66 -5.32
CA SER A 22 -9.71 -3.43 -4.56
C SER A 22 -10.05 -4.78 -5.20
N ALA A 23 -9.90 -4.87 -6.54
CA ALA A 23 -10.11 -6.08 -7.33
C ALA A 23 -8.79 -6.80 -7.68
N ALA A 24 -7.67 -6.47 -7.03
CA ALA A 24 -6.40 -7.12 -7.26
C ALA A 24 -6.31 -8.46 -6.50
N ASP A 25 -5.98 -9.55 -7.21
CA ASP A 25 -5.70 -10.86 -6.58
C ASP A 25 -4.52 -10.80 -5.59
N THR A 26 -3.63 -9.81 -5.75
CA THR A 26 -2.50 -9.57 -4.85
C THR A 26 -2.83 -8.67 -3.66
N ARG A 27 -4.07 -8.17 -3.52
CA ARG A 27 -4.49 -7.26 -2.43
C ARG A 27 -4.17 -7.82 -1.03
N TYR A 28 -4.37 -9.13 -0.84
CA TYR A 28 -4.13 -9.78 0.46
C TYR A 28 -2.68 -9.62 0.93
N MET A 29 -1.71 -9.53 0.01
CA MET A 29 -0.29 -9.34 0.36
C MET A 29 -0.09 -7.97 1.02
N THR A 30 -0.71 -6.93 0.45
CA THR A 30 -0.71 -5.57 1.00
C THR A 30 -1.40 -5.52 2.35
N GLU A 31 -2.59 -6.13 2.49
CA GLU A 31 -3.34 -6.14 3.75
C GLU A 31 -2.58 -6.87 4.86
N GLN A 32 -1.94 -8.01 4.56
CA GLN A 32 -1.12 -8.75 5.52
C GLN A 32 0.10 -7.96 6.00
N ALA A 33 0.83 -7.34 5.07
CA ALA A 33 1.98 -6.49 5.40
C ALA A 33 1.55 -5.27 6.23
N PHE A 34 0.46 -4.61 5.85
CA PHE A 34 -0.09 -3.45 6.56
C PHE A 34 -0.51 -3.80 7.99
N ALA A 35 -1.15 -4.95 8.20
CA ALA A 35 -1.55 -5.42 9.52
C ALA A 35 -0.34 -5.68 10.43
N LYS A 36 0.72 -6.30 9.90
CA LYS A 36 1.96 -6.61 10.64
C LYS A 36 2.87 -5.40 10.88
N ALA A 37 2.75 -4.34 10.08
CA ALA A 37 3.52 -3.10 10.25
C ALA A 37 3.07 -2.30 11.50
N THR A 38 3.36 -2.81 12.70
CA THR A 38 2.94 -2.21 13.98
C THR A 38 3.95 -1.21 14.55
N GLY A 39 5.16 -1.12 13.99
CA GLY A 39 6.21 -0.19 14.43
C GLY A 39 5.87 1.29 14.21
N THR A 40 4.88 1.58 13.36
CA THR A 40 4.39 2.93 13.09
C THR A 40 2.88 3.05 13.32
N LYS A 41 2.46 4.17 13.91
CA LYS A 41 1.05 4.59 13.97
C LYS A 41 0.67 5.51 12.81
N ASN A 42 1.66 6.11 12.14
CA ASN A 42 1.45 6.93 10.96
C ASN A 42 1.44 6.03 9.73
N LYS A 43 0.33 5.33 9.53
CA LYS A 43 0.17 4.44 8.38
C LYS A 43 -1.21 4.53 7.76
N GLU A 44 -1.25 4.45 6.44
CA GLU A 44 -2.46 4.58 5.64
C GLU A 44 -2.52 3.45 4.60
N LEU A 45 -3.68 2.81 4.47
CA LEU A 45 -3.97 1.85 3.41
C LEU A 45 -5.03 2.45 2.48
N VAL A 46 -4.72 2.56 1.20
CA VAL A 46 -5.64 3.05 0.17
C VAL A 46 -5.99 1.93 -0.79
N LEU A 47 -7.29 1.70 -0.98
CA LEU A 47 -7.80 0.79 -1.99
C LEU A 47 -8.33 1.60 -3.18
N ILE A 48 -7.78 1.33 -4.36
CA ILE A 48 -8.26 1.91 -5.62
C ILE A 48 -9.45 1.07 -6.09
N ASP A 49 -10.64 1.63 -5.99
CA ASP A 49 -11.86 0.88 -6.24
C ASP A 49 -11.96 0.37 -7.67
N GLY A 50 -12.29 -0.91 -7.83
CA GLY A 50 -12.41 -1.60 -9.12
C GLY A 50 -11.09 -1.88 -9.84
N ALA A 51 -9.94 -1.44 -9.33
CA ALA A 51 -8.66 -1.68 -9.98
C ALA A 51 -8.15 -3.11 -9.74
N SER A 52 -7.76 -3.80 -10.80
CA SER A 52 -6.87 -4.97 -10.73
C SER A 52 -5.41 -4.53 -10.56
N HIS A 53 -4.52 -5.49 -10.26
CA HIS A 53 -3.09 -5.23 -10.06
C HIS A 53 -2.45 -4.50 -11.26
N ILE A 54 -2.64 -5.03 -12.48
CA ILE A 54 -2.00 -4.49 -13.69
C ILE A 54 -2.62 -3.16 -14.13
N GLU A 55 -3.92 -2.94 -13.91
CA GLU A 55 -4.55 -1.65 -14.28
C GLU A 55 -3.97 -0.46 -13.51
N THR A 56 -3.46 -0.67 -12.29
CA THR A 56 -2.77 0.40 -11.54
C THR A 56 -1.51 0.91 -12.24
N TYR A 57 -0.98 0.19 -13.24
CA TYR A 57 0.26 0.55 -13.93
C TYR A 57 0.02 1.50 -15.11
N TRP A 58 -1.19 1.50 -15.69
CA TRP A 58 -1.42 2.16 -16.98
C TRP A 58 -2.77 2.87 -17.11
N LYS A 59 -3.79 2.49 -16.33
CA LYS A 59 -5.13 3.07 -16.49
C LYS A 59 -5.13 4.51 -15.97
N PRO A 60 -5.36 5.54 -16.81
CA PRO A 60 -5.10 6.92 -16.43
C PRO A 60 -5.84 7.39 -15.18
N GLU A 61 -7.09 6.96 -14.99
CA GLU A 61 -7.88 7.31 -13.79
C GLU A 61 -7.26 6.78 -12.50
N TYR A 62 -6.76 5.54 -12.50
CA TYR A 62 -6.13 4.92 -11.34
C TYR A 62 -4.75 5.50 -11.11
N VAL A 63 -3.95 5.68 -12.17
CA VAL A 63 -2.64 6.31 -12.10
C VAL A 63 -2.76 7.71 -11.50
N LYS A 64 -3.71 8.53 -11.97
CA LYS A 64 -3.95 9.87 -11.42
C LYS A 64 -4.28 9.83 -9.93
N GLN A 65 -5.20 8.96 -9.51
CA GLN A 65 -5.59 8.84 -8.11
C GLN A 65 -4.41 8.40 -7.21
N ILE A 66 -3.59 7.45 -7.69
CA ILE A 66 -2.38 6.97 -7.02
C ILE A 66 -1.34 8.09 -6.93
N SER A 67 -1.08 8.81 -8.03
CA SER A 67 -0.13 9.93 -8.06
C SER A 67 -0.52 11.04 -7.09
N GLU A 68 -1.78 11.46 -7.07
CA GLU A 68 -2.27 12.48 -6.14
C GLU A 68 -2.08 12.05 -4.68
N LYS A 69 -2.36 10.77 -4.37
CA LYS A 69 -2.15 10.22 -3.02
C LYS A 69 -0.68 10.21 -2.63
N LEU A 70 0.21 9.77 -3.52
CA LEU A 70 1.65 9.75 -3.30
C LEU A 70 2.19 11.17 -3.06
N THR A 71 1.83 12.13 -3.92
CA THR A 71 2.25 13.53 -3.78
C THR A 71 1.79 14.11 -2.43
N GLY A 72 0.52 13.89 -2.05
CA GLY A 72 -0.02 14.39 -0.79
C GLY A 72 0.60 13.74 0.45
N PHE A 73 0.93 12.45 0.40
CA PHE A 73 1.56 11.75 1.51
C PHE A 73 3.02 12.17 1.69
N PHE A 74 3.81 12.16 0.61
CA PHE A 74 5.21 12.55 0.67
C PHE A 74 5.39 14.03 1.01
N GLY A 75 4.53 14.92 0.51
CA GLY A 75 4.57 16.35 0.88
C GLY A 75 4.29 16.64 2.36
N LYS A 76 3.76 15.67 3.12
CA LYS A 76 3.53 15.80 4.58
C LYS A 76 4.60 15.11 5.44
N ASN A 77 5.34 14.15 4.86
CA ASN A 77 6.15 13.20 5.62
C ASN A 77 7.63 13.14 5.18
N LEU A 78 8.04 13.92 4.18
CA LEU A 78 9.44 14.20 3.81
C LEU A 78 9.77 15.65 4.14
#